data_AF-A0A1I1XPK4-F1
#
_entry.id   AF-A0A1I1XPK4-F1
#
_cell.length_a   1.000
_cell.length_b   1.000
_cell.length_c   1.000
_cell.angle_alpha   90.00
_cell.angle_beta   90.00
_cell.angle_gamma   90.00
#
_symmetry.space_group_name_H-M   'P 1'
#
loop_
_entity.id
_entity.type
_entity.pdbx_description
1 polymer ?
#
loop_
_entity_poly.entity_id
_entity_poly.type
_entity_poly.pdbx_seq_one_letter_code
_entity_poly.pdbx_strand_id
1 'polypeptide(L)'
;MVSSQDLHPSAGARFVCEREPGEPLRYRASVYVAGGATVTAALSWDAAGQATLAPTPEDEWVASELLKLARVLKHSGQARLVRWRG
;
A
#
# COMPACT_ATOMS: atom_id res chain seq x y z
N MET A 1 -16.37 7.19 13.77
CA MET A 1 -15.51 7.91 12.81
C MET A 1 -14.07 7.70 13.27
N VAL A 2 -13.19 7.20 12.40
CA VAL A 2 -11.75 7.18 12.70
C VAL A 2 -11.23 8.58 12.38
N SER A 3 -10.63 9.27 13.36
CA SER A 3 -10.06 10.60 13.12
C SER A 3 -8.86 10.46 12.18
N SER A 4 -8.63 11.42 11.30
CA SER A 4 -7.41 11.43 10.48
C SER A 4 -6.14 11.39 11.35
N GLN A 5 -6.18 11.97 12.54
CA GLN A 5 -5.07 11.91 13.51
C GLN A 5 -4.77 10.48 14.02
N ASP A 6 -5.74 9.56 14.00
CA ASP A 6 -5.53 8.15 14.39
C ASP A 6 -4.89 7.31 13.27
N LEU A 7 -4.80 7.86 12.06
CA LEU A 7 -4.26 7.15 10.89
C LEU A 7 -2.76 7.36 10.74
N HIS A 8 -2.27 8.57 11.05
CA HIS A 8 -0.87 8.93 10.88
C HIS A 8 -0.04 8.58 12.13
N PRO A 9 1.03 7.78 11.99
CA PRO A 9 1.94 7.55 13.10
C PRO A 9 2.73 8.82 13.45
N SER A 10 3.31 8.82 14.66
CA SER A 10 4.31 9.82 15.06
C SER A 10 5.66 9.68 14.33
N ALA A 11 5.98 8.48 13.82
CA ALA A 11 7.18 8.19 13.03
C ALA A 11 6.93 7.09 11.99
N GLY A 12 7.67 7.12 10.88
CA GLY A 12 7.50 6.15 9.80
C GLY A 12 6.16 6.31 9.06
N ALA A 13 5.52 5.18 8.73
CA ALA A 13 4.23 5.16 8.04
C ALA A 13 3.40 3.91 8.34
N ARG A 14 2.08 4.06 8.19
CA ARG A 14 1.09 2.99 8.22
C ARG A 14 0.63 2.67 6.81
N PHE A 15 0.90 1.46 6.36
CA PHE A 15 0.49 0.93 5.06
C PHE A 15 -0.78 0.11 5.22
N VAL A 16 -1.79 0.43 4.43
CA VAL A 16 -3.06 -0.32 4.34
C VAL A 16 -3.27 -0.71 2.89
N CYS A 17 -3.35 -1.99 2.60
CA CYS A 17 -3.64 -2.52 1.28
C CYS A 17 -4.95 -3.30 1.32
N GLU A 18 -5.91 -2.94 0.48
CA GLU A 18 -7.24 -3.53 0.42
C GLU A 18 -7.47 -4.10 -0.98
N ARG A 19 -7.83 -5.39 -1.04
CA ARG A 19 -8.05 -6.10 -2.30
C ARG A 19 -9.29 -5.54 -2.98
N GLU A 20 -9.15 -5.18 -4.25
CA GLU A 20 -10.29 -4.83 -5.08
C GLU A 20 -10.98 -6.12 -5.58
N PRO A 21 -12.32 -6.15 -5.67
CA PRO A 21 -13.03 -7.33 -6.16
C PRO A 21 -12.73 -7.57 -7.65
N GLY A 22 -12.77 -8.84 -8.05
CA GLY A 22 -12.60 -9.27 -9.44
C GLY A 22 -11.19 -9.75 -9.79
N GLU A 23 -11.00 -9.94 -11.10
CA GLU A 23 -9.74 -10.36 -11.72
C GLU A 23 -9.34 -9.37 -12.82
N PRO A 24 -8.04 -9.11 -13.02
CA PRO A 24 -6.89 -9.69 -12.32
C PRO A 24 -6.73 -9.16 -10.88
N LEU A 25 -5.86 -9.79 -10.09
CA LEU A 25 -5.58 -9.39 -8.70
C LEU A 25 -5.11 -7.93 -8.64
N ARG A 26 -5.83 -7.11 -7.87
CA ARG A 26 -5.53 -5.69 -7.65
C ARG A 26 -5.77 -5.29 -6.21
N TYR A 27 -5.01 -4.31 -5.75
CA TYR A 27 -5.14 -3.74 -4.41
C TYR A 27 -5.15 -2.21 -4.51
N ARG A 28 -5.96 -1.59 -3.66
CA ARG A 28 -5.82 -0.18 -3.32
C ARG A 28 -4.90 -0.07 -2.11
N ALA A 29 -3.83 0.70 -2.24
CA ALA A 29 -2.92 1.04 -1.16
C ALA A 29 -3.18 2.47 -0.67
N SER A 30 -3.29 2.61 0.64
CA SER A 30 -3.32 3.88 1.37
C SER A 30 -2.18 3.87 2.38
N VAL A 31 -1.30 4.86 2.30
CA VAL A 31 -0.14 5.00 3.18
C VAL A 31 -0.25 6.31 3.95
N TYR A 32 -0.29 6.21 5.26
CA TYR A 32 -0.36 7.36 6.17
C TYR A 32 1.03 7.59 6.74
N VAL A 33 1.69 8.64 6.27
CA VAL A 33 3.06 8.99 6.63
C VAL A 33 3.05 9.91 7.85
N ALA A 34 4.07 9.79 8.70
CA ALA A 34 4.32 10.75 9.76
C ALA A 34 4.42 12.18 9.19
N GLY A 35 3.88 13.16 9.89
CA GLY A 35 3.73 14.52 9.36
C GLY A 35 2.42 14.78 8.59
N GLY A 36 1.54 13.78 8.48
CA GLY A 36 0.15 13.96 8.04
C GLY A 36 -0.08 13.75 6.54
N ALA A 37 0.95 13.42 5.76
CA ALA A 37 0.81 13.12 4.34
C ALA A 37 0.14 11.76 4.12
N THR A 38 -0.79 11.69 3.16
CA THR A 38 -1.40 10.44 2.71
C THR A 38 -1.03 10.17 1.26
N VAL A 39 -0.51 8.98 0.98
CA VAL A 39 -0.21 8.51 -0.38
C VAL A 39 -1.22 7.42 -0.74
N THR A 40 -1.78 7.51 -1.95
CA THR A 40 -2.64 6.47 -2.51
C THR A 40 -2.06 5.95 -3.81
N ALA A 41 -2.11 4.63 -3.99
CA ALA A 41 -1.68 3.97 -5.22
C ALA A 41 -2.50 2.70 -5.45
N ALA A 42 -2.77 2.37 -6.70
CA ALA A 42 -3.18 1.04 -7.10
C ALA A 42 -1.96 0.15 -7.21
N LEU A 43 -2.04 -1.05 -6.65
CA LEU A 43 -1.04 -2.10 -6.79
C LEU A 43 -1.62 -3.23 -7.66
N SER A 44 -0.94 -3.53 -8.75
CA SER A 44 -1.26 -4.62 -9.67
C SER A 44 -0.01 -5.40 -10.05
N TRP A 45 -0.17 -6.46 -10.84
CA TRP A 45 0.94 -7.21 -11.42
C TRP A 45 0.82 -7.21 -12.94
N ASP A 46 1.94 -7.01 -13.62
CA ASP A 46 2.01 -7.11 -15.07
C ASP A 46 1.99 -8.58 -15.56
N ALA A 47 2.07 -8.77 -16.88
CA ALA A 47 2.10 -10.10 -17.49
C ALA A 47 3.32 -10.94 -17.10
N ALA A 48 4.43 -10.30 -16.70
CA ALA A 48 5.62 -10.98 -16.17
C ALA A 48 5.48 -11.27 -14.65
N GLY A 49 4.38 -10.84 -14.04
CA GLY A 49 4.13 -11.00 -12.62
C GLY A 49 4.91 -10.02 -11.74
N GLN A 50 5.47 -8.94 -12.30
CA GLN A 50 6.11 -7.87 -11.55
C GLN A 50 5.07 -6.91 -10.99
N ALA A 51 5.30 -6.47 -9.75
CA ALA A 51 4.41 -5.52 -9.09
C ALA A 51 4.56 -4.12 -9.71
N THR A 52 3.43 -3.47 -10.00
CA THR A 52 3.36 -2.12 -10.55
C THR A 52 2.49 -1.24 -9.65
N LEU A 53 2.88 0.03 -9.50
CA LEU A 53 2.14 1.04 -8.74
C LEU A 53 1.60 2.12 -9.67
N ALA A 54 0.35 2.55 -9.45
CA ALA A 54 -0.28 3.61 -10.24
C ALA A 54 -1.21 4.50 -9.38
N PRO A 55 -0.93 5.81 -9.23
CA PRO A 55 0.32 6.46 -9.63
C PRO A 55 1.51 5.88 -8.85
N THR A 56 2.72 6.07 -9.38
CA THR A 56 3.95 5.80 -8.61
C THR A 56 4.06 6.86 -7.50
N PRO A 57 4.20 6.47 -6.22
CA PRO A 57 4.47 7.42 -5.15
C PRO A 57 5.73 8.25 -5.42
N GLU A 58 5.71 9.54 -5.09
CA GLU A 58 6.87 10.43 -5.20
C GLU A 58 7.97 10.08 -4.19
N ASP A 59 7.58 9.62 -3.00
CA ASP A 59 8.50 9.13 -1.99
C ASP A 59 8.98 7.71 -2.35
N GLU A 60 10.28 7.60 -2.71
CA GLU A 60 10.91 6.35 -3.10
C GLU A 60 10.89 5.28 -2.01
N TRP A 61 10.97 5.68 -0.73
CA TRP A 61 10.89 4.75 0.39
C TRP A 61 9.49 4.15 0.48
N VAL A 62 8.45 4.97 0.35
CA VAL A 62 7.05 4.50 0.30
C VAL A 62 6.83 3.55 -0.89
N ALA A 63 7.31 3.91 -2.07
CA ALA A 63 7.22 3.07 -3.26
C ALA A 63 7.91 1.71 -3.05
N SER A 64 9.14 1.70 -2.52
CA SER A 64 9.89 0.48 -2.23
C SER A 64 9.19 -0.42 -1.21
N GLU A 65 8.65 0.15 -0.13
CA GLU A 65 7.90 -0.61 0.87
C GLU A 65 6.61 -1.21 0.30
N LEU A 66 5.87 -0.47 -0.52
CA LEU A 66 4.70 -1.01 -1.22
C LEU A 66 5.06 -2.18 -2.15
N LEU A 67 6.16 -2.09 -2.90
CA LEU A 67 6.63 -3.19 -3.76
C LEU A 67 7.05 -4.43 -2.95
N LYS A 68 7.60 -4.26 -1.74
CA LYS A 68 7.88 -5.39 -0.83
C LYS A 68 6.58 -6.03 -0.34
N LEU A 69 5.60 -5.23 0.06
CA LEU A 69 4.29 -5.73 0.49
C LEU A 69 3.54 -6.42 -0.66
N ALA A 70 3.74 -5.98 -1.89
CA ALA A 70 3.18 -6.63 -3.07
C ALA A 70 3.61 -8.09 -3.20
N ARG A 71 4.86 -8.42 -2.87
CA ARG A 71 5.31 -9.83 -2.89
C ARG A 71 4.50 -10.71 -1.93
N VAL A 72 4.22 -10.18 -0.73
CA VAL A 72 3.38 -10.85 0.28
C VAL A 72 1.95 -10.99 -0.22
N LEU A 73 1.36 -9.91 -0.74
CA LEU A 73 -0.03 -9.88 -1.20
C LEU A 73 -0.27 -10.80 -2.42
N LYS A 74 0.67 -10.84 -3.36
CA LYS A 74 0.60 -11.74 -4.52
C LYS A 74 0.50 -13.19 -4.09
N HIS A 75 1.25 -13.57 -3.06
CA HIS A 75 1.28 -14.94 -2.56
C HIS A 75 0.09 -15.27 -1.66
N SER A 76 -0.29 -14.36 -0.75
CA SER A 76 -1.35 -14.65 0.23
C SER A 76 -2.76 -14.43 -0.29
N GLY A 77 -2.96 -13.51 -1.25
CA GLY A 77 -4.28 -13.15 -1.79
C GLY A 77 -5.26 -12.58 -0.76
N GLN A 78 -4.79 -12.23 0.44
CA GLN A 78 -5.62 -11.80 1.55
C GLN A 78 -6.43 -10.54 1.20
N ALA A 79 -7.64 -10.42 1.74
CA ALA A 79 -8.53 -9.29 1.44
C ALA A 79 -7.97 -7.94 1.94
N ARG A 80 -7.19 -7.95 3.02
CA ARG A 80 -6.63 -6.73 3.63
C ARG A 80 -5.31 -7.01 4.31
N LEU A 81 -4.34 -6.10 4.16
CA LEU A 81 -3.06 -6.12 4.85
C LEU A 81 -2.80 -4.75 5.49
N VAL A 82 -2.48 -4.75 6.77
CA VAL A 82 -2.02 -3.55 7.49
C VAL A 82 -0.61 -3.80 8.03
N ARG A 83 0.32 -2.87 7.76
CA ARG A 83 1.70 -2.92 8.23
C ARG A 83 2.19 -1.55 8.65
N TRP A 84 2.95 -1.51 9.73
CA TRP A 84 3.68 -0.32 10.18
C TRP A 84 5.14 -0.48 9.75
N ARG A 85 5.75 0.59 9.23
CA ARG A 85 7.16 0.64 8.84
C ARG A 85 7.75 1.96 9.35
N GLY A 86 8.98 1.96 9.85
CA GLY A 86 9.65 3.13 10.41
C GLY A 86 10.98 2.73 11.01
#